data_AF-A0A0K9P1M5-F1
#
_entry.id   AF-A0A0K9P1M5-F1
#
_cell.length_a   1.000
_cell.length_b   1.000
_cell.length_c   1.000
_cell.angle_alpha   90.00
_cell.angle_beta   90.00
_cell.angle_gamma   90.00
#
_symmetry.space_group_name_H-M   'P 1'
#
loop_
_entity.id
_entity.type
_entity.pdbx_description
1 polymer ?
#
loop_
_entity_poly.entity_id
_entity_poly.type
_entity_poly.pdbx_seq_one_letter_code
_entity_poly.pdbx_strand_id
1 'polypeptide(L)'
;MIPKSSKFLLTLVFSICFYFLLQIRATTTNCSSGVMETTQTTHIFILSGQSNMAGRGGVYNGEWNKLVPPECQPNPRILRFSAESEWVEANVPLHADIDVTKVCGIGPGMIFANNYLPVCAAKTVVGLVPCAIGGTAIAEWEKGEYKMV
;
A
#
# COMPACT_ATOMS: atom_id res chain seq x y z
N MET A 1 -55.15 6.71 -52.54
CA MET A 1 -55.23 5.23 -52.50
C MET A 1 -53.82 4.69 -52.74
N ILE A 2 -53.07 4.39 -51.67
CA ILE A 2 -51.66 3.96 -51.77
C ILE A 2 -51.65 2.47 -52.18
N PRO A 3 -50.89 2.06 -53.22
CA PRO A 3 -50.91 0.70 -53.72
C PRO A 3 -50.50 -0.30 -52.63
N LYS A 4 -51.24 -1.40 -52.50
CA LYS A 4 -51.04 -2.45 -51.47
C LYS A 4 -49.60 -2.99 -51.42
N SER A 5 -48.85 -2.92 -52.53
CA SER A 5 -47.44 -3.31 -52.62
C SER A 5 -46.47 -2.40 -51.86
N SER A 6 -46.79 -1.10 -51.73
CA SER A 6 -45.94 -0.11 -51.04
C SER A 6 -45.96 -0.29 -49.51
N LYS A 7 -47.10 -0.71 -48.95
CA LYS A 7 -47.22 -1.01 -47.52
C LYS A 7 -46.43 -2.25 -47.13
N PHE A 8 -46.41 -3.26 -48.00
CA PHE A 8 -45.65 -4.50 -47.77
C PHE A 8 -44.14 -4.25 -47.76
N LEU A 9 -43.64 -3.45 -48.70
CA LEU A 9 -42.23 -3.10 -48.75
C LEU A 9 -41.80 -2.29 -47.52
N LEU A 10 -42.63 -1.35 -47.08
CA LEU A 10 -42.35 -0.54 -45.90
C LEU A 10 -42.33 -1.38 -44.61
N THR A 11 -43.30 -2.29 -44.44
CA THR A 11 -43.32 -3.22 -43.31
C THR A 11 -42.12 -4.17 -43.32
N LEU A 12 -41.69 -4.62 -44.50
CA LEU A 12 -40.50 -5.46 -44.65
C LEU A 12 -39.23 -4.71 -44.26
N VAL A 13 -39.08 -3.45 -44.70
CA VAL A 13 -37.94 -2.59 -44.33
C VAL A 13 -37.92 -2.33 -42.82
N PHE A 14 -39.06 -2.01 -42.20
CA PHE A 14 -39.13 -1.82 -40.75
C PHE A 14 -38.80 -3.10 -39.97
N SER A 15 -39.23 -4.27 -40.44
CA SER A 15 -38.92 -5.55 -39.81
C SER A 15 -37.42 -5.89 -39.93
N ILE A 16 -36.81 -5.64 -41.09
CA ILE A 16 -35.36 -5.83 -41.31
C ILE A 16 -34.56 -4.85 -40.45
N CYS A 17 -34.94 -3.57 -40.39
CA CYS A 17 -34.31 -2.58 -39.52
C CYS A 17 -34.44 -2.95 -38.05
N PHE A 18 -35.61 -3.42 -37.61
CA PHE A 18 -35.82 -3.86 -36.24
C PHE A 18 -34.97 -5.10 -35.90
N TYR A 19 -34.86 -6.06 -36.83
CA TYR A 19 -34.00 -7.23 -36.67
C TYR A 19 -32.52 -6.83 -36.58
N PHE A 20 -32.05 -5.91 -37.44
CA PHE A 20 -30.69 -5.36 -37.38
C PHE A 20 -30.42 -4.60 -36.06
N LEU A 21 -31.37 -3.80 -35.58
CA LEU A 21 -31.28 -3.11 -34.28
C LEU A 21 -31.25 -4.09 -33.09
N LEU A 22 -31.93 -5.23 -33.20
CA LEU A 22 -31.89 -6.30 -32.20
C LEU A 22 -30.51 -7.00 -32.17
N GLN A 23 -29.90 -7.24 -33.34
CA GLN A 23 -28.55 -7.81 -33.44
C GLN A 23 -27.47 -6.86 -32.88
N ILE A 24 -27.61 -5.53 -33.03
CA ILE A 24 -26.69 -4.54 -32.44
C ILE A 24 -26.71 -4.58 -30.89
N ARG A 25 -27.88 -4.86 -30.28
CA ARG A 25 -27.98 -5.03 -28.82
C ARG A 25 -27.39 -6.35 -28.32
N ALA A 26 -27.44 -7.43 -29.12
CA ALA A 26 -26.89 -8.72 -28.73
C ALA A 26 -25.34 -8.74 -28.75
N THR A 27 -24.70 -7.89 -29.56
CA THR A 27 -23.24 -7.81 -29.64
C THR A 27 -22.61 -6.88 -28.60
N THR A 28 -23.41 -6.12 -27.83
CA THR A 28 -22.91 -5.26 -26.74
C THR A 28 -22.90 -5.95 -25.37
N THR A 29 -23.34 -7.20 -25.27
CA THR A 29 -22.93 -8.09 -24.16
C THR A 29 -21.69 -8.86 -24.57
N ASN A 30 -20.62 -8.14 -24.89
CA ASN A 30 -19.33 -8.77 -25.12
C ASN A 30 -18.37 -8.38 -24.02
N CYS A 31 -17.83 -9.44 -23.41
CA CYS A 31 -16.69 -9.44 -22.52
C CYS A 31 -16.85 -8.50 -21.32
N SER A 32 -17.31 -9.07 -20.19
CA SER A 32 -16.56 -8.81 -18.97
C SER A 32 -15.13 -9.28 -19.24
N SER A 33 -14.34 -8.43 -19.90
CA SER A 33 -12.93 -8.37 -19.61
C SER A 33 -12.94 -8.11 -18.12
N GLY A 34 -12.68 -9.17 -17.35
CA GLY A 34 -12.25 -9.00 -15.99
C GLY A 34 -11.08 -8.04 -16.10
N VAL A 35 -11.35 -6.75 -15.90
CA VAL A 35 -10.36 -5.83 -15.38
C VAL A 35 -9.94 -6.60 -14.14
N MET A 36 -8.77 -7.25 -14.20
CA MET A 36 -8.08 -7.53 -12.96
C MET A 36 -7.91 -6.15 -12.38
N GLU A 37 -8.84 -5.79 -11.49
CA GLU A 37 -8.68 -4.69 -10.59
C GLU A 37 -7.46 -5.10 -9.81
N THR A 38 -6.33 -4.64 -10.30
CA THR A 38 -5.06 -4.87 -9.68
C THR A 38 -5.06 -3.89 -8.52
N THR A 39 -5.85 -4.24 -7.51
CA THR A 39 -6.01 -3.51 -6.26
C THR A 39 -4.64 -3.50 -5.60
N GLN A 40 -4.18 -2.32 -5.22
CA GLN A 40 -2.97 -2.21 -4.43
C GLN A 40 -3.18 -2.94 -3.10
N THR A 41 -2.34 -3.93 -2.82
CA THR A 41 -2.39 -4.67 -1.55
C THR A 41 -1.35 -4.09 -0.60
N THR A 42 -1.74 -3.83 0.65
CA THR A 42 -0.80 -3.33 1.66
C THR A 42 -0.48 -4.44 2.68
N HIS A 43 0.80 -4.73 2.86
CA HIS A 43 1.28 -5.65 3.91
C HIS A 43 1.85 -4.83 5.06
N ILE A 44 1.24 -4.95 6.25
CA ILE A 44 1.59 -4.14 7.41
C ILE A 44 2.43 -4.96 8.39
N PHE A 45 3.52 -4.38 8.88
CA PHE A 45 4.44 -4.97 9.84
C PHE A 45 4.59 -4.07 11.06
N ILE A 46 4.36 -4.63 12.25
CA ILE A 46 4.56 -3.94 13.52
C ILE A 46 6.00 -4.14 13.98
N LEU A 47 6.70 -3.04 14.25
CA LEU A 47 8.09 -3.01 14.67
C LEU A 47 8.15 -2.63 16.16
N SER A 48 8.13 -3.63 17.04
CA SER A 48 8.10 -3.42 18.49
C SER A 48 9.31 -4.04 19.19
N GLY A 49 9.52 -3.66 20.44
CA GLY A 49 10.64 -4.08 21.28
C GLY A 49 11.40 -2.87 21.85
N GLN A 50 12.72 -3.03 21.99
CA GLN A 50 13.58 -2.02 22.62
C GLN A 50 14.53 -1.32 21.63
N SER A 51 15.62 -0.73 22.14
CA SER A 51 16.57 0.10 21.41
C SER A 51 17.13 -0.52 20.13
N ASN A 52 17.38 -1.84 20.10
CA ASN A 52 17.89 -2.51 18.90
C ASN A 52 16.86 -2.57 17.76
N MET A 53 15.55 -2.58 18.07
CA MET A 53 14.49 -2.44 17.07
C MET A 53 14.29 -0.97 16.69
N ALA A 54 14.26 -0.08 17.69
CA ALA A 54 14.14 1.36 17.48
C ALA A 54 15.25 1.89 16.53
N GLY A 55 16.45 1.34 16.70
CA GLY A 55 17.61 1.56 15.86
C GLY A 55 18.66 2.41 16.56
N ARG A 56 19.91 1.94 16.57
CA ARG A 56 21.09 2.63 17.12
C ARG A 56 22.30 2.55 16.20
N GLY A 57 22.16 1.96 15.01
CA GLY A 57 23.24 1.86 14.03
C GLY A 57 23.70 3.25 13.59
N GLY A 58 25.01 3.50 13.69
CA GLY A 58 25.61 4.79 13.37
C GLY A 58 25.47 5.87 14.44
N VAL A 59 24.90 5.57 15.61
CA VAL A 59 24.84 6.52 16.74
C VAL A 59 26.13 6.43 17.55
N TYR A 60 26.85 7.54 17.68
CA TYR A 60 28.07 7.66 18.47
C TYR A 60 28.03 8.96 19.28
N ASN A 61 28.41 8.89 20.57
CA ASN A 61 28.36 10.02 21.50
C ASN A 61 27.02 10.81 21.50
N GLY A 62 25.91 10.10 21.33
CA GLY A 62 24.58 10.71 21.32
C GLY A 62 24.18 11.36 19.99
N GLU A 63 24.96 11.21 18.92
CA GLU A 63 24.61 11.74 17.59
C GLU A 63 24.58 10.63 16.55
N TRP A 64 23.59 10.65 15.65
CA TRP A 64 23.56 9.75 14.51
C TRP A 64 24.40 10.30 13.36
N ASN A 65 25.30 9.48 12.82
CA ASN A 65 26.23 9.86 11.75
C ASN A 65 25.56 10.09 10.38
N LYS A 66 24.25 9.81 10.24
CA LYS A 66 23.44 9.96 9.02
C LYS A 66 23.93 9.14 7.82
N LEU A 67 24.80 8.15 8.04
CA LEU A 67 25.25 7.25 6.99
C LEU A 67 24.20 6.17 6.76
N VAL A 68 23.57 6.18 5.58
CA VAL A 68 22.51 5.22 5.20
C VAL A 68 23.06 4.23 4.17
N PRO A 69 23.18 2.93 4.51
CA PRO A 69 23.56 1.89 3.57
C PRO A 69 22.57 1.76 2.40
N PRO A 70 23.00 1.31 1.21
CA PRO A 70 22.13 1.11 0.06
C PRO A 70 20.89 0.25 0.35
N GLU A 71 21.01 -0.75 1.22
CA GLU A 71 19.94 -1.69 1.58
C GLU A 71 18.85 -1.03 2.45
N CYS A 72 19.13 0.14 3.03
CA CYS A 72 18.21 0.91 3.87
C CYS A 72 17.66 2.15 3.17
N GLN A 73 17.89 2.32 1.86
CA GLN A 73 17.40 3.46 1.10
C GLN A 73 15.85 3.48 1.04
N PRO A 74 15.25 4.68 0.98
CA PRO A 74 13.80 4.81 0.88
C PRO A 74 13.27 4.26 -0.44
N ASN A 75 11.99 3.89 -0.43
CA ASN A 75 11.27 3.40 -1.60
C ASN A 75 9.81 3.90 -1.52
N PRO A 76 9.24 4.48 -2.59
CA PRO A 76 7.86 4.98 -2.57
C PRO A 76 6.79 3.92 -2.24
N ARG A 77 7.12 2.63 -2.35
CA ARG A 77 6.24 1.50 -1.96
C ARG A 77 6.49 0.99 -0.54
N ILE A 78 7.35 1.64 0.23
CA ILE A 78 7.60 1.33 1.64
C ILE A 78 7.22 2.58 2.45
N LEU A 79 6.15 2.44 3.22
CA LEU A 79 5.57 3.51 4.02
C LEU A 79 5.81 3.25 5.50
N ARG A 80 5.78 4.32 6.29
CA ARG A 80 5.89 4.32 7.74
C ARG A 80 4.68 5.05 8.31
N PHE A 81 4.10 4.50 9.37
CA PHE A 81 3.07 5.18 10.15
C PHE A 81 3.75 6.13 11.17
N SER A 82 3.52 7.43 11.04
CA SER A 82 4.14 8.46 11.90
C SER A 82 3.44 8.61 13.25
N ALA A 83 4.06 9.33 14.18
CA ALA A 83 3.46 9.68 15.46
C ALA A 83 2.15 10.48 15.29
N GLU A 84 2.03 11.26 14.21
CA GLU A 84 0.83 12.01 13.82
C GLU A 84 -0.28 11.14 13.22
N SER A 85 -0.10 9.81 13.21
CA SER A 85 -1.04 8.85 12.63
C SER A 85 -1.21 8.98 11.11
N GLU A 86 -0.14 9.35 10.42
CA GLU A 86 -0.12 9.49 8.96
C GLU A 86 0.80 8.46 8.31
N TRP A 87 0.45 7.99 7.11
CA TRP A 87 1.33 7.17 6.29
C TRP A 87 2.26 8.06 5.46
N VAL A 88 3.55 8.00 5.75
CA VAL A 88 4.60 8.77 5.06
C VAL A 88 5.61 7.82 4.42
N GLU A 89 6.41 8.32 3.48
CA GLU A 89 7.52 7.52 2.92
C GLU A 89 8.50 7.11 4.03
N ALA A 90 8.82 5.83 4.12
CA ALA A 90 9.69 5.31 5.16
C ALA A 90 11.14 5.73 4.92
N ASN A 91 11.72 6.42 5.91
CA ASN A 91 13.12 6.82 5.95
C ASN A 91 13.73 6.46 7.31
N VAL A 92 15.02 6.11 7.34
CA VAL A 92 15.73 5.95 8.61
C VAL A 92 16.04 7.31 9.24
N PRO A 93 16.02 7.46 10.58
CA PRO A 93 15.63 6.47 11.58
C PRO A 93 14.10 6.31 11.67
N LEU A 94 13.60 5.07 11.67
CA LEU A 94 12.14 4.79 11.64
C LEU A 94 11.40 5.17 12.94
N HIS A 95 12.10 5.27 14.06
CA HIS A 95 11.52 5.54 15.38
C HIS A 95 11.84 6.96 15.88
N ALA A 96 12.30 7.88 15.01
CA ALA A 96 12.76 9.20 15.43
C ALA A 96 11.69 10.04 16.18
N ASP A 97 10.43 9.90 15.81
CA ASP A 97 9.24 10.52 16.40
C ASP A 97 8.49 9.58 17.36
N ILE A 98 8.98 8.35 17.57
CA ILE A 98 8.37 7.34 18.45
C ILE A 98 9.18 7.15 19.72
N ASP A 99 10.49 6.88 19.62
CA ASP A 99 11.41 6.70 20.74
C ASP A 99 12.08 8.04 21.11
N VAL A 100 11.28 9.07 21.32
CA VAL A 100 11.69 10.49 21.34
C VAL A 100 12.68 10.85 22.45
N THR A 101 12.77 10.04 23.51
CA THR A 101 13.73 10.25 24.61
C THR A 101 15.15 9.80 24.26
N LYS A 102 15.37 9.19 23.10
CA LYS A 102 16.65 8.62 22.67
C LYS A 102 16.97 9.02 21.24
N VAL A 103 18.25 9.27 20.97
CA VAL A 103 18.71 9.45 19.59
C VAL A 103 18.65 8.13 18.84
N CYS A 104 17.82 8.10 17.80
CA CYS A 104 17.62 6.94 16.94
C CYS A 104 18.61 6.94 15.78
N GLY A 105 18.99 5.75 15.35
CA GLY A 105 19.79 5.50 14.15
C GLY A 105 19.17 4.39 13.32
N ILE A 106 20.01 3.64 12.61
CA ILE A 106 19.55 2.53 11.78
C ILE A 106 19.08 1.37 12.67
N GLY A 107 17.88 0.87 12.37
CA GLY A 107 17.31 -0.38 12.88
C GLY A 107 17.04 -1.37 11.72
N PRO A 108 16.42 -2.53 12.00
CA PRO A 108 16.26 -3.58 10.99
C PRO A 108 15.10 -3.35 9.99
N GLY A 109 14.21 -2.38 10.26
CA GLY A 109 12.96 -2.24 9.50
C GLY A 109 13.14 -1.94 8.01
N MET A 110 14.03 -1.01 7.64
CA MET A 110 14.23 -0.65 6.22
C MET A 110 14.88 -1.77 5.42
N ILE A 111 15.93 -2.41 5.97
CA ILE A 111 16.57 -3.55 5.29
C ILE A 111 15.59 -4.72 5.13
N PHE A 112 14.76 -5.00 6.14
CA PHE A 112 13.71 -6.01 6.05
C PHE A 112 12.73 -5.67 4.90
N ALA A 113 12.19 -4.45 4.89
CA ALA A 113 11.19 -4.05 3.91
C ALA A 113 11.73 -4.06 2.47
N ASN A 114 12.96 -3.58 2.27
CA ASN A 114 13.63 -3.59 0.96
C ASN A 114 13.92 -5.00 0.44
N ASN A 115 14.19 -5.97 1.33
CA ASN A 115 14.36 -7.37 0.94
C ASN A 115 13.03 -8.11 0.77
N TYR A 116 11.97 -7.68 1.46
CA TYR A 116 10.65 -8.30 1.39
C TYR A 116 9.83 -7.86 0.17
N LEU A 117 9.86 -6.56 -0.18
CA LEU A 117 9.07 -6.01 -1.28
C LEU A 117 9.30 -6.70 -2.65
N PRO A 118 10.53 -7.09 -3.06
CA PRO A 118 10.78 -7.73 -4.35
C PRO A 118 10.15 -9.11 -4.53
N VAL A 119 9.85 -9.82 -3.43
CA VAL A 119 9.19 -11.14 -3.49
C VAL A 119 7.67 -11.05 -3.47
N CYS A 120 7.11 -9.85 -3.40
CA CYS A 120 5.68 -9.60 -3.36
C CYS A 120 5.09 -9.34 -4.76
N ALA A 121 3.76 -9.34 -4.86
CA ALA A 121 3.07 -8.97 -6.10
C ALA A 121 3.40 -7.52 -6.52
N ALA A 122 3.37 -7.23 -7.83
CA ALA A 122 3.86 -5.98 -8.40
C ALA A 122 3.27 -4.69 -7.78
N LYS A 123 2.01 -4.73 -7.31
CA LYS A 123 1.32 -3.60 -6.67
C LYS A 123 1.27 -3.68 -5.14
N THR A 124 2.18 -4.43 -4.53
CA THR A 124 2.28 -4.49 -3.06
C THR A 124 2.92 -3.21 -2.54
N VAL A 125 2.37 -2.69 -1.45
CA VAL A 125 2.99 -1.66 -0.61
C VAL A 125 3.26 -2.26 0.77
N VAL A 126 4.42 -1.94 1.32
CA VAL A 126 4.83 -2.36 2.67
C VAL A 126 4.57 -1.21 3.62
N GLY A 127 3.79 -1.43 4.68
CA GLY A 127 3.57 -0.47 5.75
C GLY A 127 4.34 -0.89 7.00
N LEU A 128 5.16 0.00 7.54
CA LEU A 128 5.90 -0.20 8.79
C LEU A 128 5.23 0.61 9.90
N VAL A 129 4.90 -0.05 11.01
CA VAL A 129 4.32 0.59 12.20
C VAL A 129 5.36 0.55 13.32
N PRO A 130 6.18 1.61 13.48
CA PRO A 130 7.16 1.71 14.54
C PRO A 130 6.50 1.87 15.91
N CYS A 131 6.89 1.04 16.87
CA CYS A 131 6.38 1.06 18.25
C CYS A 131 7.48 0.87 19.30
N ALA A 132 8.71 0.52 18.92
CA ALA A 132 9.76 0.17 19.87
C ALA A 132 10.22 1.37 20.72
N ILE A 133 10.49 1.14 22.01
CA ILE A 133 10.93 2.15 22.98
C ILE A 133 12.22 1.72 23.66
N GLY A 134 13.26 2.57 23.61
CA GLY A 134 14.59 2.21 24.07
C GLY A 134 14.75 2.14 25.58
N GLY A 135 15.20 0.99 26.09
CA GLY A 135 15.52 0.78 27.51
C GLY A 135 14.36 0.26 28.34
N THR A 136 13.31 -0.28 27.71
CA THR A 136 12.19 -0.93 28.39
C THR A 136 12.48 -2.40 28.67
N ALA A 137 12.10 -2.88 29.85
CA ALA A 137 11.98 -4.29 30.17
C ALA A 137 10.62 -4.86 29.73
N ILE A 138 10.50 -6.18 29.64
CA ILE A 138 9.25 -6.85 29.21
C ILE A 138 8.06 -6.56 30.14
N ALA A 139 8.30 -6.29 31.43
CA ALA A 139 7.25 -5.92 32.39
C ALA A 139 6.57 -4.59 32.03
N GLU A 140 7.28 -3.69 31.32
CA GLU A 140 6.71 -2.42 30.84
C GLU A 140 5.89 -2.59 29.55
N TRP A 141 5.72 -3.82 29.07
CA TRP A 141 4.91 -4.20 27.89
C TRP A 141 3.71 -5.08 28.27
N GLU A 142 3.37 -5.14 29.56
CA GLU A 142 2.18 -5.87 30.01
C GLU A 142 0.90 -5.26 29.44
N LYS A 143 -0.15 -6.07 29.34
CA LYS A 143 -1.43 -5.61 28.79
C LYS A 143 -2.00 -4.49 29.67
N GLY A 144 -2.24 -3.33 29.07
CA GLY A 144 -2.77 -2.15 29.76
C GLY A 144 -1.70 -1.13 30.11
N GLU A 145 -0.42 -1.48 29.98
CA GLU A 145 0.67 -0.53 30.07
C GLU A 145 0.69 0.39 28.84
N TYR A 146 0.94 1.67 29.09
CA TYR A 146 1.11 2.68 28.05
C TYR A 146 2.28 3.56 28.43
N LYS A 147 3.33 3.56 27.60
CA LYS A 147 4.38 4.57 27.70
C LYS A 147 3.98 5.80 26.89
N MET A 148 3.62 6.87 27.59
CA MET A 148 3.70 8.22 27.06
C MET A 148 5.19 8.48 26.80
N VAL A 149 5.55 8.62 25.52
CA VAL A 149 6.90 9.02 25.10
C VAL A 149 6.93 10.54 24.94
#